data_AF-A0A0E3PF47-F1
#
_entry.id   AF-A0A0E3PF47-F1
#
_cell.length_a   1.000
_cell.length_b   1.000
_cell.length_c   1.000
_cell.angle_alpha   90.00
_cell.angle_beta   90.00
_cell.angle_gamma   90.00
#
_symmetry.space_group_name_H-M   'P 1'
#
loop_
_entity.id
_entity.type
_entity.pdbx_description
1 polymer ?
#
loop_
_entity_poly.entity_id
_entity_poly.type
_entity_poly.pdbx_seq_one_letter_code
_entity_poly.pdbx_strand_id
1 'polypeptide(L)'
;MTARKECLQNGEKSEQDNLCVEYAPRENVELTAIRAERMVDEMREKASSANVFKGEIERRQTICPECGKHSGEGKFCNNCGAPIALTKCLNCGNKVPLAPGSAGKAEQS
;
A
#
# COMPACT_ATOMS: atom_id res chain seq x y z
N MET A 1 -42.24 6.96 -2.87
CA MET A 1 -42.65 6.51 -4.24
C MET A 1 -43.76 7.38 -4.83
N THR A 2 -44.63 7.99 -4.00
CA THR A 2 -45.80 8.77 -4.45
C THR A 2 -45.45 10.06 -5.19
N ALA A 3 -44.53 10.88 -4.66
CA ALA A 3 -44.14 12.17 -5.26
C ALA A 3 -43.55 12.07 -6.67
N ARG A 4 -42.74 11.04 -6.95
CA ARG A 4 -42.18 10.80 -8.30
C ARG A 4 -43.27 10.41 -9.32
N LYS A 5 -44.30 9.67 -8.90
CA LYS A 5 -45.44 9.31 -9.77
C LYS A 5 -46.35 10.51 -10.03
N GLU A 6 -46.60 11.34 -9.02
CA GLU A 6 -47.42 12.54 -9.14
C GLU A 6 -46.82 13.56 -10.11
N CYS A 7 -45.50 13.80 -10.07
CA CYS A 7 -44.86 14.71 -11.02
C CYS A 7 -44.90 14.21 -12.48
N LEU A 8 -44.82 12.89 -12.71
CA LEU A 8 -44.95 12.32 -14.07
C LEU A 8 -46.35 12.54 -14.68
N GLN A 9 -47.38 12.64 -13.84
CA GLN A 9 -48.76 12.83 -14.25
C GLN A 9 -49.16 14.31 -14.35
N ASN A 10 -48.77 15.14 -13.37
CA ASN A 10 -49.28 16.51 -13.21
C ASN A 10 -48.21 17.59 -13.07
N GLY A 11 -46.92 17.24 -13.09
CA GLY A 11 -45.81 18.18 -12.90
C GLY A 11 -45.28 18.78 -14.21
N GLU A 12 -44.43 19.79 -14.07
CA GLU A 12 -43.74 20.41 -15.21
C GLU A 12 -42.75 19.42 -15.84
N LYS A 13 -42.85 19.25 -17.16
CA LYS A 13 -42.02 18.33 -17.95
C LYS A 13 -40.99 19.10 -18.75
N SER A 14 -39.79 18.54 -18.91
CA SER A 14 -38.83 19.04 -19.88
C SER A 14 -39.40 18.86 -21.28
N GLU A 15 -39.32 19.91 -22.10
CA GLU A 15 -39.88 19.90 -23.45
C GLU A 15 -39.15 18.91 -24.38
N GLN A 16 -37.89 18.59 -24.08
CA GLN A 16 -37.02 17.78 -24.93
C GLN A 16 -37.23 16.28 -24.70
N ASP A 17 -37.43 15.86 -23.45
CA ASP A 17 -37.45 14.42 -23.10
C ASP A 17 -38.79 13.97 -22.51
N ASN A 18 -39.74 14.88 -22.24
CA ASN A 18 -40.98 14.61 -21.53
C ASN A 18 -40.78 13.98 -20.13
N LEU A 19 -39.62 14.21 -19.50
CA LEU A 19 -39.38 13.82 -18.11
C LEU A 19 -39.78 14.97 -17.17
N CYS A 20 -40.26 14.63 -15.97
CA CYS A 20 -40.52 15.63 -14.93
C CYS A 20 -39.23 16.37 -14.55
N VAL A 21 -39.22 17.70 -14.62
CA VAL A 21 -38.03 18.54 -14.42
C VAL A 21 -37.42 18.38 -13.02
N GLU A 22 -38.22 18.10 -12.01
CA GLU A 22 -37.76 17.94 -10.62
C GLU A 22 -36.99 16.63 -10.38
N TYR A 23 -37.36 15.56 -11.08
CA TYR A 23 -36.80 14.22 -10.86
C TYR A 23 -36.02 13.69 -12.06
N ALA A 24 -36.01 14.41 -13.18
CA ALA A 24 -35.21 14.10 -14.35
C ALA A 24 -33.74 14.28 -13.98
N PRO A 25 -32.94 13.20 -13.95
CA PRO A 25 -31.51 13.35 -13.77
C PRO A 25 -30.97 14.16 -14.95
N ARG A 26 -30.08 15.11 -14.67
CA ARG A 26 -29.40 15.83 -15.74
C ARG A 26 -28.42 14.87 -16.40
N GLU A 27 -28.72 14.43 -17.62
CA GLU A 27 -27.95 13.42 -18.34
C GLU A 27 -26.45 13.73 -18.39
N ASN A 28 -26.09 15.02 -18.56
CA ASN A 28 -24.71 15.46 -18.57
C ASN A 28 -23.98 15.23 -17.23
N VAL A 29 -24.66 15.40 -16.10
CA VAL A 29 -24.11 15.17 -14.76
C VAL A 29 -23.91 13.68 -14.54
N GLU A 30 -24.90 12.86 -14.88
CA GLU A 30 -24.81 11.39 -14.79
C GLU A 30 -23.71 10.84 -15.70
N LEU A 31 -23.64 11.29 -16.95
CA LEU A 31 -22.60 10.87 -17.88
C LEU A 31 -21.20 11.25 -17.38
N THR A 32 -21.07 12.42 -16.75
CA THR A 32 -19.80 12.85 -16.15
C THR A 32 -19.43 11.97 -14.95
N ALA A 33 -20.40 11.64 -14.09
CA ALA A 33 -20.20 10.75 -12.96
C ALA A 33 -19.77 9.34 -13.41
N ILE A 34 -20.50 8.74 -14.36
CA ILE A 34 -20.20 7.41 -14.91
C ILE A 34 -18.78 7.37 -15.51
N ARG A 35 -18.39 8.41 -16.26
CA ARG A 35 -17.02 8.51 -16.83
C ARG A 35 -15.96 8.62 -15.75
N ALA A 36 -16.20 9.42 -14.72
CA ALA A 36 -15.27 9.57 -13.60
C ALA A 36 -15.09 8.25 -12.83
N GLU A 37 -16.18 7.52 -12.59
CA GLU A 37 -16.15 6.20 -11.97
C GLU A 37 -15.32 5.20 -12.78
N ARG A 38 -15.59 5.08 -14.08
CA ARG A 38 -14.82 4.20 -14.98
C ARG A 38 -13.35 4.54 -15.02
N MET A 39 -13.02 5.84 -15.04
CA MET A 39 -11.64 6.28 -15.00
C MET A 39 -10.93 5.85 -13.71
N VAL A 40 -11.60 5.97 -12.56
CA VAL A 40 -11.05 5.51 -11.27
C VAL A 40 -10.84 3.99 -11.26
N ASP A 41 -11.78 3.22 -11.80
CA ASP A 41 -11.65 1.76 -11.88
C ASP A 41 -10.46 1.35 -12.76
N GLU A 42 -10.34 1.94 -13.95
CA GLU A 42 -9.19 1.69 -14.83
C GLU A 42 -7.85 2.06 -14.17
N MET A 43 -7.82 3.18 -13.44
CA MET A 43 -6.63 3.60 -12.70
C MET A 43 -6.25 2.56 -11.64
N ARG A 44 -7.23 2.03 -10.90
CA ARG A 44 -7.00 0.98 -9.90
C ARG A 44 -6.49 -0.31 -10.53
N GLU A 45 -7.08 -0.72 -11.65
CA GLU A 45 -6.66 -1.93 -12.38
C GLU A 45 -5.23 -1.80 -12.91
N LYS A 46 -4.91 -0.69 -13.57
CA LYS A 46 -3.55 -0.40 -14.07
C LYS A 46 -2.53 -0.28 -12.94
N ALA A 47 -2.90 0.35 -11.83
CA ALA A 47 -2.03 0.45 -10.66
C ALA A 47 -1.76 -0.92 -10.03
N SER A 48 -2.76 -1.80 -9.96
CA SER A 48 -2.63 -3.14 -9.38
C SER A 48 -1.70 -4.05 -10.18
N SER A 49 -1.67 -3.89 -11.51
CA SER A 49 -0.82 -4.67 -12.42
C SER A 49 0.57 -4.06 -12.63
N ALA A 50 0.79 -2.81 -12.18
CA ALA A 50 2.08 -2.16 -12.29
C ALA A 50 3.08 -2.70 -11.26
N ASN A 51 4.25 -3.13 -11.73
CA ASN A 51 5.39 -3.37 -10.84
C ASN A 51 6.00 -2.04 -10.41
N VAL A 52 5.49 -1.49 -9.30
CA VAL A 52 5.95 -0.22 -8.72
C VAL A 52 7.32 -0.37 -8.04
N PHE A 53 7.59 -1.54 -7.47
CA PHE A 53 8.86 -1.84 -6.83
C PHE A 53 9.77 -2.63 -7.77
N LYS A 54 10.94 -2.07 -8.11
CA LYS A 54 11.97 -2.70 -8.96
C LYS A 54 13.23 -3.10 -8.18
N GLY A 55 13.22 -2.98 -6.86
CA GLY A 55 14.35 -3.34 -6.01
C GLY A 55 14.35 -4.82 -5.64
N GLU A 56 15.44 -5.27 -5.03
CA GLU A 56 15.52 -6.59 -4.40
C GLU A 56 14.85 -6.52 -3.01
N ILE A 57 13.87 -7.40 -2.74
CA ILE A 57 13.22 -7.47 -1.42
C ILE A 57 14.10 -8.32 -0.50
N GLU A 58 15.17 -7.72 0.03
CA GLU A 58 15.99 -8.39 1.03
C GLU A 58 15.43 -8.15 2.44
N ARG A 59 14.97 -9.24 3.09
CA ARG A 59 14.60 -9.25 4.52
C ARG A 59 15.86 -9.34 5.40
N ARG A 60 16.76 -8.36 5.32
CA ARG A 60 17.91 -8.27 6.23
C ARG A 60 17.71 -7.13 7.22
N GLN A 61 16.72 -7.28 8.07
CA GLN A 61 16.61 -6.46 9.28
C GLN A 61 17.38 -7.16 10.39
N THR A 62 18.47 -6.54 10.83
CA THR A 62 19.31 -7.02 11.91
C THR A 62 18.81 -6.43 13.21
N ILE A 63 18.48 -7.24 14.22
CA ILE A 63 18.11 -6.70 15.53
C ILE A 63 19.41 -6.32 16.28
N CYS A 64 19.47 -5.10 16.80
CA CYS A 64 20.59 -4.65 17.62
C CYS A 64 20.58 -5.36 18.99
N PRO A 65 21.67 -6.02 19.44
CA PRO A 65 21.71 -6.70 20.72
C PRO A 65 21.68 -5.74 21.93
N GLU A 66 22.12 -4.50 21.75
CA GLU A 66 22.18 -3.51 22.83
C GLU A 66 20.84 -2.79 23.07
N CYS A 67 20.11 -2.43 22.01
CA CYS A 67 18.88 -1.63 22.13
C CYS A 67 17.60 -2.35 21.69
N GLY A 68 17.71 -3.56 21.14
CA GLY A 68 16.56 -4.36 20.68
C GLY A 68 15.82 -3.81 19.46
N LYS A 69 16.27 -2.71 18.85
CA LYS A 69 15.64 -2.11 17.66
C LYS A 69 16.20 -2.71 16.37
N HIS A 70 15.36 -2.72 15.33
CA HIS A 70 15.78 -3.05 13.97
C HIS A 70 16.88 -2.09 13.50
N SER A 71 17.96 -2.66 13.01
CA SER A 71 19.11 -1.99 12.44
C SER A 71 19.37 -2.50 11.03
N GLY A 72 19.90 -1.63 10.17
CA GLY A 72 20.31 -2.01 8.81
C GLY A 72 21.57 -2.90 8.81
N GLU A 73 22.13 -3.13 7.63
CA GLU A 73 23.33 -3.94 7.41
C GLU A 73 24.65 -3.26 7.80
N GLY A 74 24.59 -2.10 8.46
CA GLY A 74 25.75 -1.33 8.89
C GLY A 74 26.52 -2.01 10.03
N LYS A 75 27.81 -1.66 10.15
CA LYS A 75 28.67 -2.08 11.29
C LYS A 75 28.24 -1.46 12.62
N PHE A 76 27.34 -0.48 12.60
CA PHE A 76 26.85 0.24 13.77
C PHE A 76 25.33 0.36 13.72
N CYS A 77 24.70 0.40 14.89
CA CYS A 77 23.27 0.60 15.01
C CYS A 77 22.90 2.04 14.67
N ASN A 78 22.00 2.22 13.70
CA ASN A 78 21.50 3.56 13.32
C ASN A 78 20.68 4.23 14.44
N ASN A 79 20.24 3.48 15.46
CA ASN A 79 19.43 4.00 16.56
C ASN A 79 20.25 4.37 17.81
N CYS A 80 21.26 3.57 18.19
CA CYS A 80 22.02 3.78 19.43
C CYS A 80 23.53 3.92 19.24
N GLY A 81 24.05 3.75 18.02
CA GLY A 81 25.48 3.83 17.71
C GLY A 81 26.30 2.61 18.13
N ALA A 82 25.72 1.60 18.80
CA ALA A 82 26.44 0.41 19.22
C ALA A 82 26.99 -0.39 18.01
N PRO A 83 28.20 -0.98 18.12
CA PRO A 83 28.75 -1.81 17.06
C PRO A 83 27.92 -3.09 16.90
N ILE A 84 27.59 -3.43 15.66
CA ILE A 84 26.89 -4.67 15.30
C ILE A 84 27.93 -5.62 14.73
N ALA A 85 28.19 -6.71 15.45
CA ALA A 85 29.09 -7.75 15.01
C ALA A 85 28.45 -8.55 13.86
N LEU A 86 29.03 -8.43 12.66
CA LEU A 86 28.67 -9.26 11.51
C LEU A 86 29.70 -10.39 11.40
N THR A 87 29.22 -11.65 11.43
CA THR A 87 30.06 -12.84 11.20
C THR A 87 29.85 -13.38 9.79
N LYS A 88 30.83 -14.12 9.26
CA LYS A 88 30.71 -14.76 7.95
C LYS A 88 30.02 -16.11 8.12
N CYS A 89 28.92 -16.34 7.40
CA CYS A 89 28.26 -17.63 7.38
C CYS A 89 29.21 -18.69 6.78
N LEU A 90 29.46 -19.77 7.50
CA LEU A 90 30.35 -20.85 7.07
C LEU A 90 29.78 -21.67 5.90
N ASN A 91 28.46 -21.63 5.69
CA ASN A 91 27.78 -22.42 4.67
C ASN A 91 27.69 -21.66 3.33
N CYS A 92 27.33 -20.36 3.34
CA CYS A 92 27.14 -19.57 2.12
C CYS A 92 28.12 -18.41 1.94
N GLY A 93 28.99 -18.13 2.92
CA GLY A 93 30.00 -17.07 2.85
C GLY A 93 29.47 -15.64 3.03
N ASN A 94 28.15 -15.44 3.16
CA ASN A 94 27.54 -14.13 3.37
C ASN A 94 27.80 -13.58 4.78
N LYS A 95 27.90 -12.26 4.90
CA LYS A 95 27.98 -11.58 6.20
C LYS A 95 26.60 -11.58 6.84
N VAL A 96 26.47 -12.18 8.01
CA VAL A 96 25.23 -12.27 8.79
C VAL A 96 25.46 -11.65 10.16
N PRO A 97 24.44 -11.03 10.77
CA PRO A 97 24.52 -10.60 12.15
C PRO A 97 24.80 -11.78 13.07
N LEU A 98 25.69 -11.57 14.04
CA LEU A 98 25.91 -12.54 15.09
C LEU A 98 24.63 -12.65 15.92
N ALA A 99 23.90 -13.76 15.75
CA ALA A 99 22.72 -14.02 16.55
C ALA A 99 23.11 -14.13 18.04
N PRO A 100 22.34 -13.53 18.97
CA PRO A 100 22.55 -13.72 20.40
C PRO A 100 22.18 -15.17 20.76
N GLY A 101 23.17 -16.07 20.76
CA GLY A 101 22.92 -17.48 21.09
C GLY A 101 24.06 -18.48 20.80
N SER A 102 25.08 -18.13 20.01
CA SER A 102 26.19 -19.05 19.70
C SER A 102 27.42 -18.85 20.59
N ALA A 103 27.23 -18.57 21.89
CA ALA A 103 28.31 -18.66 22.89
C ALA A 103 28.58 -20.12 23.23
N GLY A 104 29.14 -20.86 22.27
CA GLY A 104 29.69 -22.21 22.45
C GLY A 104 31.20 -22.14 22.56
N LYS A 105 31.70 -22.01 23.80
CA LYS A 105 33.07 -22.20 24.34
C LYS A 105 34.20 -22.44 23.32
N ALA A 106 35.16 -21.51 23.28
CA ALA A 106 36.55 -21.81 22.96
C ALA A 106 37.44 -21.19 24.06
N GLU A 107 37.63 -21.98 25.12
CA GLU A 107 38.65 -21.80 26.14
C GLU A 107 39.99 -22.25 25.54
N GLN A 108 40.98 -21.36 25.46
CA GLN A 108 42.37 -21.71 25.14
C GLN A 108 43.33 -20.91 26.04
N SER A 109 43.74 -21.54 27.14
CA SER A 109 45.05 -21.37 27.80
C SER A 109 45.41 -22.68 28.48
#